data_AF-A0ABD1ETC8-F1
#
_entry.id   AF-A0ABD1ETC8-F1
#
_cell.length_a   1.000
_cell.length_b   1.000
_cell.length_c   1.000
_cell.angle_alpha   90.00
_cell.angle_beta   90.00
_cell.angle_gamma   90.00
#
_symmetry.space_group_name_H-M   'P 1'
#
loop_
_entity.id
_entity.type
_entity.pdbx_description
1 polymer ?
#
loop_
_entity_poly.entity_id
_entity_poly.type
_entity_poly.pdbx_seq_one_letter_code
_entity_poly.pdbx_strand_id
1 'polypeptide(L)'
;MQVITFWFYGLLLSSVIFANSTFRTPIIDLLEQEYCEDFKCREPKTENFRLRNLLSNNLKKKIIIAHSDNFQLSRCRPSVGCCRNSKDSCMVKSSSTVCIKFYFAFVGTNTTILLEKYLIMSNHTECSCQKEGAVMQLDDHYEADDCTDSHLHM
;
A
#
# COMPACT_ATOMS: atom_id res chain seq x y z
N MET A 1 -1.98 40.14 -59.10
CA MET A 1 -1.40 39.10 -60.00
C MET A 1 -0.19 38.52 -59.27
N GLN A 2 0.00 37.22 -59.09
CA GLN A 2 -0.78 36.03 -59.42
C GLN A 2 -0.48 34.98 -58.35
N VAL A 3 -1.54 34.29 -57.94
CA VAL A 3 -1.58 32.97 -57.28
C VAL A 3 -1.04 31.90 -58.25
N ILE A 4 -0.50 30.79 -57.72
CA ILE A 4 -0.66 29.35 -58.15
C ILE A 4 0.47 28.56 -57.42
N THR A 5 0.30 27.85 -56.30
CA THR A 5 -0.33 26.55 -55.98
C THR A 5 -0.09 25.37 -56.93
N PHE A 6 0.63 24.35 -56.44
CA PHE A 6 0.49 22.89 -56.67
C PHE A 6 1.19 22.23 -55.44
N TRP A 7 0.59 21.54 -54.47
CA TRP A 7 -0.20 20.28 -54.46
C TRP A 7 0.41 19.23 -55.41
N PHE A 8 0.91 18.07 -54.97
CA PHE A 8 0.18 17.04 -54.21
C PHE A 8 1.08 15.85 -53.77
N TYR A 9 0.63 15.16 -52.70
CA TYR A 9 0.78 13.72 -52.35
C TYR A 9 2.20 13.11 -52.23
N GLY A 10 2.53 12.32 -51.21
CA GLY A 10 1.73 11.76 -50.13
C GLY A 10 2.49 10.68 -49.34
N LEU A 11 1.98 10.41 -48.14
CA LEU A 11 1.84 9.12 -47.47
C LEU A 11 3.10 8.33 -47.01
N LEU A 12 3.18 8.29 -45.68
CA LEU A 12 3.10 7.09 -44.81
C LEU A 12 4.36 6.34 -44.39
N LEU A 13 4.20 5.82 -43.15
CA LEU A 13 4.98 4.83 -42.39
C LEU A 13 6.17 5.40 -41.62
N SER A 14 6.34 5.19 -40.31
CA SER A 14 5.62 4.32 -39.38
C SER A 14 6.01 4.69 -37.95
N SER A 15 5.00 4.71 -37.09
CA SER A 15 5.02 4.80 -35.63
C SER A 15 5.92 3.76 -34.94
N VAL A 16 6.71 4.16 -33.94
CA VAL A 16 7.13 3.29 -32.83
C VAL A 16 7.13 4.05 -31.49
N ILE A 17 6.08 3.79 -30.71
CA ILE A 17 6.00 3.44 -29.27
C ILE A 17 7.01 4.05 -28.27
N PHE A 18 6.51 4.79 -27.28
CA PHE A 18 6.50 4.45 -25.84
C PHE A 18 6.40 5.73 -24.99
N ALA A 19 5.22 6.01 -24.46
CA ALA A 19 5.08 6.76 -23.23
C ALA A 19 4.07 6.02 -22.35
N ASN A 20 4.64 5.18 -21.48
CA ASN A 20 4.00 4.46 -20.40
C ASN A 20 3.35 5.47 -19.43
N SER A 21 2.14 5.91 -19.74
CA SER A 21 1.22 6.40 -18.72
C SER A 21 0.32 5.23 -18.40
N THR A 22 0.67 4.49 -17.34
CA THR A 22 -0.23 3.53 -16.70
C THR A 22 -1.41 4.30 -16.13
N PHE A 23 -2.37 4.58 -17.00
CA PHE A 23 -3.75 4.85 -16.66
C PHE A 23 -4.22 3.62 -15.89
N ARG A 24 -4.17 3.68 -14.55
CA ARG A 24 -4.71 2.64 -13.67
C ARG A 24 -6.19 2.54 -13.98
N THR A 25 -6.53 1.56 -14.80
CA THR A 25 -7.91 1.16 -15.03
C THR A 25 -8.47 0.64 -13.70
N PRO A 26 -9.62 1.13 -13.23
CA PRO A 26 -10.35 0.53 -12.10
C PRO A 26 -11.00 -0.81 -12.47
N ILE A 27 -10.62 -1.41 -13.60
CA ILE A 27 -11.28 -2.59 -14.19
C ILE A 27 -10.68 -3.90 -13.65
N ILE A 28 -9.44 -3.88 -13.13
CA ILE A 28 -8.76 -5.12 -12.71
C ILE A 28 -9.23 -5.61 -11.32
N ASP A 29 -9.88 -4.78 -10.50
CA ASP A 29 -10.44 -5.22 -9.20
C ASP A 29 -11.82 -5.91 -9.31
N LEU A 30 -12.42 -5.97 -10.51
CA LEU A 30 -13.76 -6.57 -10.71
C LEU A 30 -13.74 -8.04 -11.15
N LEU A 31 -12.56 -8.60 -11.49
CA LEU A 31 -12.45 -9.95 -12.05
C LEU A 31 -11.95 -11.02 -11.08
N GLU A 32 -11.66 -10.65 -9.84
CA GLU A 32 -11.29 -11.59 -8.78
C GLU A 32 -12.39 -11.69 -7.72
N GLN A 33 -13.66 -11.60 -8.15
CA GLN A 33 -14.78 -12.04 -7.32
C GLN A 33 -14.81 -13.58 -7.35
N GLU A 34 -13.86 -14.16 -6.62
CA GLU A 34 -13.79 -15.59 -6.31
C GLU A 34 -15.17 -16.03 -5.83
N TYR A 35 -15.77 -17.00 -6.51
CA TYR A 35 -17.11 -17.51 -6.19
C TYR A 35 -17.12 -17.98 -4.73
N CYS A 36 -17.88 -17.28 -3.88
CA CYS A 36 -17.86 -17.50 -2.45
C CYS A 36 -18.86 -18.59 -2.06
N GLU A 37 -18.38 -19.83 -2.04
CA GLU A 37 -19.22 -21.00 -1.72
C GLU A 37 -19.73 -21.01 -0.26
N ASP A 38 -18.96 -20.42 0.68
CA ASP A 38 -19.21 -20.61 2.12
C ASP A 38 -19.69 -19.37 2.90
N PHE A 39 -19.79 -18.19 2.27
CA PHE A 39 -20.11 -16.91 2.95
C PHE A 39 -19.34 -16.69 4.26
N LYS A 40 -18.05 -17.07 4.28
CA LYS A 40 -17.16 -16.90 5.40
C LYS A 40 -16.08 -15.89 5.07
N CYS A 41 -15.99 -14.86 5.89
CA CYS A 41 -14.79 -14.04 6.02
C CYS A 41 -13.68 -14.97 6.52
N ARG A 42 -12.68 -15.24 5.68
CA ARG A 42 -11.60 -16.20 6.00
C ARG A 42 -10.58 -15.54 6.93
N GLU A 43 -9.59 -16.34 7.32
CA GLU A 43 -8.44 -15.89 8.10
C GLU A 43 -7.70 -14.74 7.38
N PRO A 44 -7.06 -13.84 8.16
CA PRO A 44 -6.18 -12.81 7.61
C PRO A 44 -5.18 -13.38 6.61
N LYS A 45 -5.01 -12.73 5.44
CA LYS A 45 -3.99 -13.12 4.46
C LYS A 45 -2.67 -12.42 4.80
N THR A 46 -1.56 -13.15 4.68
CA THR A 46 -0.23 -12.57 4.84
C THR A 46 0.13 -11.69 3.65
N GLU A 47 0.54 -10.46 3.92
CA GLU A 47 0.96 -9.48 2.93
C GLU A 47 2.40 -9.04 3.18
N ASN A 48 3.13 -8.77 2.10
CA ASN A 48 4.50 -8.29 2.15
C ASN A 48 4.53 -6.76 2.13
N PHE A 49 5.19 -6.18 3.11
CA PHE A 49 5.41 -4.74 3.23
C PHE A 49 6.88 -4.41 3.00
N ARG A 50 7.12 -3.25 2.38
CA ARG A 50 8.46 -2.71 2.19
C ARG A 50 8.61 -1.42 2.96
N LEU A 51 9.62 -1.36 3.83
CA LEU A 51 9.85 -0.21 4.69
C LEU A 51 10.02 1.10 3.89
N ARG A 52 10.77 1.06 2.79
CA ARG A 52 10.96 2.23 1.91
C ARG A 52 9.67 2.77 1.30
N ASN A 53 8.71 1.90 1.01
CA ASN A 53 7.44 2.33 0.40
C ASN A 53 6.58 3.09 1.43
N LEU A 54 6.61 2.63 2.69
CA LEU A 54 5.86 3.22 3.79
C LEU A 54 6.45 4.57 4.22
N LEU A 55 7.77 4.72 4.21
CA LEU A 55 8.46 5.94 4.66
C LEU A 55 8.69 6.98 3.54
N SER A 56 8.25 6.69 2.31
CA SER A 56 8.69 7.34 1.05
C SER A 56 8.58 8.88 1.01
N ASN A 57 7.67 9.48 1.77
CA ASN A 57 7.48 10.94 1.79
C ASN A 57 8.60 11.72 2.51
N ASN A 58 9.38 11.07 3.39
CA ASN A 58 10.34 11.74 4.28
C ASN A 58 11.84 11.50 3.95
N LEU A 59 12.15 10.87 2.81
CA LEU A 59 13.47 10.27 2.56
C LEU A 59 14.46 11.07 1.74
N LYS A 60 14.12 12.28 1.26
CA LYS A 60 14.96 13.02 0.28
C LYS A 60 16.42 13.26 0.71
N LYS A 61 16.78 13.06 1.99
CA LYS A 61 18.16 13.14 2.50
C LYS A 61 18.50 12.11 3.60
N LYS A 62 17.71 11.04 3.75
CA LYS A 62 17.87 10.07 4.83
C LYS A 62 18.16 8.69 4.26
N ILE A 63 19.21 8.02 4.73
CA ILE A 63 19.46 6.62 4.43
C ILE A 63 18.74 5.78 5.49
N ILE A 64 17.86 4.86 5.08
CA ILE A 64 17.23 3.91 5.99
C ILE A 64 18.15 2.70 6.13
N ILE A 65 18.45 2.33 7.37
CA ILE A 65 19.13 1.08 7.73
C ILE A 65 18.16 0.28 8.59
N ALA A 66 17.78 -0.90 8.14
CA ALA A 66 16.89 -1.80 8.86
C ALA A 66 17.43 -3.22 8.81
N HIS A 67 17.12 -4.04 9.81
CA HIS A 67 17.46 -5.46 9.78
C HIS A 67 16.81 -6.16 8.57
N SER A 68 15.56 -5.83 8.29
CA SER A 68 14.85 -6.31 7.10
C SER A 68 14.12 -5.17 6.41
N ASP A 69 14.34 -5.02 5.10
CA ASP A 69 13.60 -4.07 4.26
C ASP A 69 12.18 -4.59 3.93
N ASN A 70 12.00 -5.92 3.98
CA ASN A 70 10.73 -6.59 3.75
C ASN A 70 10.24 -7.27 5.03
N PHE A 71 8.98 -7.11 5.37
CA PHE A 71 8.36 -7.80 6.49
C PHE A 71 6.93 -8.20 6.14
N GLN A 72 6.40 -9.18 6.87
CA GLN A 72 5.10 -9.75 6.61
C GLN A 72 4.14 -9.38 7.73
N LEU A 73 2.96 -8.89 7.36
CA LEU A 73 1.86 -8.67 8.29
C LEU A 73 0.61 -9.32 7.72
N SER A 74 -0.24 -9.83 8.59
CA SER A 74 -1.52 -10.40 8.23
C SER A 74 -2.57 -9.31 8.15
N ARG A 75 -3.38 -9.34 7.09
CA ARG A 75 -4.38 -8.32 6.77
C ARG A 75 -5.73 -8.94 6.44
N CYS A 76 -6.76 -8.28 6.91
CA CYS A 76 -8.14 -8.54 6.49
C CYS A 76 -8.43 -7.61 5.32
N ARG A 77 -8.94 -8.17 4.23
CA ARG A 77 -9.40 -7.42 3.06
C ARG A 77 -10.76 -7.94 2.61
N PRO A 78 -11.53 -7.16 1.85
CA PRO A 78 -12.71 -7.67 1.16
C PRO A 78 -12.41 -8.91 0.29
N SER A 79 -11.18 -9.04 -0.22
CA SER A 79 -10.72 -10.19 -1.02
C SER A 79 -10.32 -11.42 -0.21
N VAL A 80 -10.36 -11.40 1.13
CA VAL A 80 -10.07 -12.60 1.94
C VAL A 80 -11.30 -13.46 2.17
N GLY A 81 -12.51 -12.93 2.01
CA GLY A 81 -13.73 -13.74 2.04
C GLY A 81 -15.00 -12.92 1.90
N CYS A 82 -16.12 -13.61 1.71
CA CYS A 82 -17.42 -12.96 1.54
C CYS A 82 -18.28 -13.03 2.80
N CYS A 83 -19.17 -12.05 2.90
CA CYS A 83 -20.17 -11.98 3.94
C CYS A 83 -21.53 -12.42 3.43
N ARG A 84 -22.37 -12.93 4.35
CA ARG A 84 -23.72 -13.38 4.03
C ARG A 84 -24.61 -12.25 3.51
N ASN A 85 -24.43 -11.04 4.04
CA ASN A 85 -25.11 -9.84 3.54
C ASN A 85 -24.18 -9.10 2.58
N SER A 86 -24.71 -8.69 1.43
CA SER A 86 -23.96 -7.93 0.42
C SER A 86 -23.55 -6.51 0.85
N LYS A 87 -24.11 -6.02 1.96
CA LYS A 87 -23.76 -4.72 2.56
C LYS A 87 -22.65 -4.83 3.62
N ASP A 88 -22.25 -6.05 3.95
CA ASP A 88 -21.20 -6.31 4.92
C ASP A 88 -19.90 -6.62 4.15
N SER A 89 -18.77 -6.18 4.68
CA SER A 89 -17.45 -6.47 4.17
C SER A 89 -16.62 -7.20 5.22
N CYS A 90 -15.66 -8.00 4.75
CA CYS A 90 -14.74 -8.73 5.61
C CYS A 90 -13.67 -7.76 6.14
N MET A 91 -13.79 -7.39 7.41
CA MET A 91 -13.03 -6.34 8.08
C MET A 91 -12.29 -6.90 9.30
N VAL A 92 -11.34 -6.13 9.83
CA VAL A 92 -10.59 -6.52 11.03
C VAL A 92 -11.49 -6.56 12.26
N LYS A 93 -11.45 -7.66 13.00
CA LYS A 93 -12.12 -7.81 14.30
C LYS A 93 -11.15 -7.60 15.45
N SER A 94 -9.95 -8.16 15.33
CA SER A 94 -8.88 -7.99 16.30
C SER A 94 -7.53 -7.87 15.62
N SER A 95 -6.62 -7.16 16.27
CA SER A 95 -5.25 -7.01 15.81
C SER A 95 -4.28 -6.98 16.98
N SER A 96 -3.01 -7.21 16.68
CA SER A 96 -1.89 -7.01 17.58
C SER A 96 -0.97 -5.96 17.00
N THR A 97 -0.45 -5.06 17.85
CA THR A 97 0.55 -4.07 17.42
C THR A 97 1.89 -4.75 17.16
N VAL A 98 2.50 -4.44 16.03
CA VAL A 98 3.85 -4.87 15.64
C VAL A 98 4.75 -3.65 15.51
N CYS A 99 5.94 -3.81 16.06
CA CYS A 99 6.94 -2.77 16.18
C CYS A 99 8.17 -3.12 15.35
N ILE A 100 8.46 -2.31 14.35
CA ILE A 100 9.55 -2.57 13.41
C ILE A 100 10.63 -1.53 13.64
N LYS A 101 11.75 -2.00 14.15
CA LYS A 101 12.91 -1.16 14.45
C LYS A 101 13.71 -0.85 13.20
N PHE A 102 14.06 0.43 13.01
CA PHE A 102 14.93 0.88 11.93
C PHE A 102 15.76 2.09 12.35
N TYR A 103 16.71 2.49 11.52
CA TYR A 103 17.60 3.61 11.76
C TYR A 103 17.59 4.57 10.58
N PHE A 104 17.59 5.87 10.86
CA PHE A 104 17.97 6.89 9.89
C PHE A 104 19.44 7.23 10.05
N ALA A 105 20.21 7.07 8.97
CA ALA A 105 21.57 7.57 8.88
C ALA A 105 21.59 8.93 8.17
N PHE A 106 22.15 9.93 8.84
CA PHE A 106 22.45 11.25 8.30
C PHE A 106 23.95 11.33 8.07
N VAL A 107 24.34 11.36 6.79
CA VAL A 107 25.73 11.44 6.39
C VAL A 107 26.09 12.91 6.19
N GLY A 108 26.81 13.48 7.15
CA GLY A 108 27.46 14.78 7.02
C GLY A 108 28.86 14.64 6.41
N THR A 109 29.57 15.75 6.27
CA THR A 109 30.94 15.75 5.71
C THR A 109 31.96 15.05 6.61
N ASN A 110 31.78 15.13 7.94
CA ASN A 110 32.74 14.59 8.93
C ASN A 110 32.09 13.67 9.98
N THR A 111 30.76 13.54 9.98
CA THR A 111 30.03 12.77 10.99
C THR A 111 28.88 11.99 10.35
N THR A 112 28.64 10.79 10.88
CA THR A 112 27.42 10.02 10.59
C THR A 112 26.61 9.95 11.87
N ILE A 113 25.37 10.45 11.82
CA ILE A 113 24.44 10.37 12.95
C ILE A 113 23.45 9.27 12.63
N LEU A 114 23.33 8.31 13.55
CA LEU A 114 22.31 7.26 13.51
C LEU A 114 21.20 7.62 14.50
N LEU A 115 19.98 7.77 13.99
CA LEU A 115 18.78 7.93 14.81
C LEU A 115 17.97 6.65 14.76
N GLU A 116 17.79 6.04 15.90
CA GLU A 116 16.90 4.90 16.08
C GLU A 116 15.43 5.34 15.99
N LYS A 117 14.62 4.59 15.27
CA LYS A 117 13.19 4.83 15.07
C LYS A 117 12.42 3.52 15.02
N TYR A 118 11.12 3.64 15.22
CA TYR A 118 10.19 2.52 15.16
C TYR A 118 9.07 2.83 14.18
N LEU A 119 8.68 1.82 13.40
CA LEU A 119 7.48 1.84 12.60
C LEU A 119 6.46 0.97 13.32
N ILE A 120 5.36 1.59 13.74
CA ILE A 120 4.27 0.91 14.44
C ILE A 120 3.19 0.59 13.43
N MET A 121 2.75 -0.67 13.41
CA MET A 121 1.73 -1.16 12.49
C MET A 121 0.84 -2.21 13.15
N SER A 122 -0.40 -2.32 12.69
CA SER A 122 -1.31 -3.36 13.12
C SER A 122 -1.09 -4.67 12.34
N ASN A 123 -1.09 -5.80 13.03
CA ASN A 123 -1.13 -7.15 12.46
C ASN A 123 -2.49 -7.77 12.78
N HIS A 124 -3.30 -8.05 11.76
CA HIS A 124 -4.66 -8.52 11.97
C HIS A 124 -4.63 -9.97 12.40
N THR A 125 -5.32 -10.30 13.50
CA THR A 125 -5.36 -11.65 14.07
C THR A 125 -6.68 -12.35 13.81
N GLU A 126 -7.78 -11.60 13.68
CA GLU A 126 -9.11 -12.13 13.36
C GLU A 126 -9.85 -11.17 12.42
N CYS A 127 -10.58 -11.73 11.45
CA CYS A 127 -11.45 -10.99 10.55
C CYS A 127 -12.92 -11.35 10.81
N SER A 128 -13.84 -10.40 10.61
CA SER A 128 -15.27 -10.64 10.70
C SER A 128 -16.05 -9.82 9.69
N CYS A 129 -17.27 -10.26 9.40
CA CYS A 129 -18.21 -9.49 8.58
C CYS A 129 -18.76 -8.31 9.37
N GLN A 130 -18.51 -7.11 8.87
CA GLN A 130 -18.96 -5.87 9.48
C GLN A 130 -19.63 -5.00 8.43
N LYS A 131 -20.59 -4.17 8.86
CA LYS A 131 -21.25 -3.22 7.97
C LYS A 131 -20.25 -2.14 7.56
N GLU A 132 -20.22 -1.79 6.27
CA GLU A 132 -19.46 -0.63 5.81
C GLU A 132 -19.88 0.62 6.60
N GLY A 133 -18.93 1.25 7.30
CA GLY A 133 -19.16 2.40 8.17
C GLY A 133 -19.10 2.11 9.68
N ALA A 134 -18.97 0.86 10.11
CA ALA A 134 -18.49 0.53 11.46
C ALA A 134 -16.96 0.73 11.48
N VAL A 135 -16.50 1.95 11.72
CA VAL A 135 -15.11 2.35 11.54
C VAL A 135 -14.21 1.74 12.63
N MET A 136 -13.38 0.78 12.24
CA MET A 136 -11.97 0.71 12.63
C MET A 136 -11.15 0.67 11.33
N GLN A 137 -10.89 1.85 10.75
CA GLN A 137 -9.78 2.00 9.80
C GLN A 137 -8.50 1.95 10.61
N LEU A 138 -7.86 0.79 10.64
CA LEU A 138 -6.63 0.54 11.40
C LEU A 138 -5.42 0.38 10.47
N ASP A 139 -5.34 1.24 9.45
CA ASP A 139 -4.22 1.32 8.51
C ASP A 139 -3.26 2.48 8.81
N ASP A 140 -3.31 3.02 10.03
CA ASP A 140 -2.41 4.06 10.47
C ASP A 140 -1.09 3.43 10.91
N HIS A 141 -0.20 3.27 9.93
CA HIS A 141 1.20 3.12 10.24
C HIS A 141 1.76 4.49 10.61
N TYR A 142 2.56 4.55 11.67
CA TYR A 142 3.21 5.79 12.08
C TYR A 142 4.64 5.55 12.54
N GLU A 143 5.47 6.59 12.39
CA GLU A 143 6.83 6.62 12.91
C GLU A 143 6.80 7.06 14.38
N ALA A 144 7.49 6.33 15.25
CA ALA A 144 7.60 6.62 16.68
C ALA A 144 9.07 6.57 17.15
N ASP A 145 9.33 7.25 18.27
CA ASP A 145 10.63 7.22 18.96
C ASP A 145 10.76 6.03 19.92
N ASP A 146 9.64 5.47 20.37
CA ASP A 146 9.58 4.30 21.23
C ASP A 146 8.33 3.46 20.88
N CYS A 147 8.41 2.17 21.20
CA CYS A 147 7.37 1.17 21.02
C CYS A 147 6.43 1.01 22.22
N THR A 148 6.66 1.77 23.29
CA THR A 148 5.84 1.73 24.50
C THR A 148 4.47 2.42 24.34
N ASP A 149 4.25 3.13 23.23
CA ASP A 149 3.06 3.97 22.99
C ASP A 149 1.87 3.21 22.35
N SER A 150 1.75 1.90 22.61
CA SER A 150 0.65 1.07 22.10
C SER A 150 -0.67 1.24 22.87
N HIS A 151 -0.81 2.30 23.67
CA HIS A 151 -2.00 2.55 24.50
C HIS A 151 -2.88 3.74 24.05
N LEU A 152 -2.54 4.42 22.96
CA LEU A 152 -3.36 5.52 22.45
C LEU A 152 -4.16 5.08 21.22
N HIS A 153 -5.48 5.02 21.42
CA HIS A 153 -6.57 4.80 20.46
C HIS A 153 -7.05 3.34 20.29
N MET A 154 -7.79 2.86 21.31
CA MET A 154 -8.98 2.03 21.11
C MET A 154 -10.21 2.94 21.02
#